data_AF-A0A0H3GEW2-F1
#
_entry.id   AF-A0A0H3GEW2-F1
#
_cell.length_a   1.000
_cell.length_b   1.000
_cell.length_c   1.000
_cell.angle_alpha   90.00
_cell.angle_beta   90.00
_cell.angle_gamma   90.00
#
_symmetry.space_group_name_H-M   'P 1'
#
loop_
_entity.id
_entity.type
_entity.pdbx_description
1 polymer ?
#
loop_
_entity_poly.entity_id
_entity_poly.type
_entity_poly.pdbx_seq_one_letter_code
_entity_poly.pdbx_strand_id
1 'polypeptide(L)'
;MEQSKMRIYQLLHEAISLKGILKEPFKPKDLRRIVPGWPYAWYFSFLAQNCADNQPAGSAMFLRVGRGEYCLNQDADFAFDSARAATACGK
;
A
#
# COMPACT_ATOMS: atom_id res chain seq x y z
N MET A 1 12.37 -8.05 -9.71
CA MET A 1 11.68 -7.99 -8.40
C MET A 1 10.59 -6.91 -8.32
N GLU A 2 10.57 -5.90 -9.21
CA GLU A 2 9.54 -4.83 -9.27
C GLU A 2 8.09 -5.34 -9.42
N GLN A 3 7.89 -6.33 -10.29
CA GLN A 3 6.55 -6.88 -10.57
C GLN A 3 5.87 -7.49 -9.34
N SER A 4 6.66 -8.05 -8.40
CA SER A 4 6.13 -8.63 -7.16
C SER A 4 5.60 -7.55 -6.22
N LYS A 5 6.24 -6.37 -6.18
CA LYS A 5 5.83 -5.24 -5.32
C LYS A 5 4.49 -4.67 -5.81
N MET A 6 4.39 -4.44 -7.13
CA MET A 6 3.16 -3.96 -7.77
C MET A 6 1.99 -4.91 -7.52
N ARG A 7 2.20 -6.22 -7.67
CA ARG A 7 1.14 -7.21 -7.41
C ARG A 7 0.62 -7.15 -5.97
N ILE A 8 1.51 -6.94 -5.01
CA ILE A 8 1.14 -6.83 -3.59
C ILE A 8 0.38 -5.54 -3.33
N TYR A 9 0.83 -4.42 -3.90
CA TYR A 9 0.12 -3.16 -3.81
C TYR A 9 -1.32 -3.28 -4.34
N GLN A 10 -1.50 -3.93 -5.50
CA GLN A 10 -2.83 -4.20 -6.06
C GLN A 10 -3.70 -5.03 -5.11
N LEU A 11 -3.16 -6.13 -4.57
CA LEU A 11 -3.89 -6.99 -3.63
C LEU A 11 -4.33 -6.24 -2.37
N LEU A 12 -3.47 -5.35 -1.85
CA LEU A 12 -3.81 -4.51 -0.70
C LEU A 12 -4.87 -3.47 -1.05
N HIS A 13 -4.74 -2.82 -2.21
CA HIS A 13 -5.74 -1.87 -2.70
C HIS A 13 -7.11 -2.55 -2.91
N GLU A 14 -7.17 -3.73 -3.51
CA GLU A 14 -8.42 -4.49 -3.64
C GLU A 14 -8.98 -4.91 -2.27
N ALA A 15 -8.12 -5.32 -1.33
CA ALA A 15 -8.54 -5.73 0.01
C ALA A 15 -9.13 -4.56 0.82
N ILE A 16 -8.64 -3.33 0.60
CA ILE A 16 -9.11 -2.11 1.24
C ILE A 16 -10.33 -1.54 0.51
N SER A 17 -10.18 -1.18 -0.76
CA SER A 17 -11.19 -0.43 -1.54
C SER A 17 -12.36 -1.28 -2.01
N LEU A 18 -12.13 -2.54 -2.42
CA LEU A 18 -13.20 -3.37 -3.02
C LEU A 18 -13.85 -4.31 -2.00
N LYS A 19 -13.02 -4.97 -1.17
CA LYS A 19 -13.51 -6.02 -0.28
C LYS A 19 -13.75 -5.56 1.16
N GLY A 20 -13.19 -4.42 1.57
CA GLY A 20 -13.27 -3.92 2.95
C GLY A 20 -12.73 -4.90 4.01
N ILE A 21 -11.87 -5.83 3.59
CA ILE A 21 -11.29 -6.88 4.45
C ILE A 21 -10.14 -6.29 5.29
N LEU A 22 -9.43 -5.31 4.73
CA LEU A 22 -8.34 -4.60 5.37
C LEU A 22 -8.81 -3.17 5.65
N LYS A 23 -8.70 -2.73 6.92
CA LYS A 23 -9.01 -1.35 7.32
C LYS A 23 -7.71 -0.57 7.49
N GLU A 24 -7.72 0.66 7.03
CA GLU A 24 -6.64 1.61 7.25
C GLU A 24 -6.85 2.35 8.60
N PRO A 25 -5.79 2.58 9.39
CA PRO A 25 -4.43 2.10 9.18
C PRO A 25 -4.25 0.60 9.48
N PHE A 26 -3.42 -0.07 8.68
CA PHE A 26 -3.13 -1.49 8.81
C PHE A 26 -1.74 -1.77 9.39
N LYS A 27 -1.58 -2.97 9.95
CA LYS A 27 -0.34 -3.46 10.56
C LYS A 27 0.27 -4.60 9.74
N PRO A 28 1.56 -4.93 9.95
CA PRO A 28 2.23 -6.07 9.32
C PRO A 28 1.48 -7.40 9.48
N LYS A 29 0.82 -7.59 10.63
CA LYS A 29 -0.03 -8.75 10.90
C LYS A 29 -1.23 -8.86 9.95
N ASP A 30 -1.79 -7.73 9.51
CA ASP A 30 -2.94 -7.70 8.62
C ASP A 30 -2.48 -7.96 7.18
N LEU A 31 -1.30 -7.44 6.81
CA LEU A 31 -0.61 -7.80 5.57
C LEU A 31 -0.41 -9.31 5.42
N ARG A 32 0.01 -9.98 6.50
CA ARG A 32 0.19 -11.44 6.55
C ARG A 32 -1.09 -12.22 6.22
N ARG A 33 -2.27 -11.66 6.50
CA ARG A 33 -3.56 -12.30 6.18
C ARG A 33 -3.87 -12.23 4.68
N ILE A 34 -3.38 -11.20 4.00
CA ILE A 34 -3.60 -10.99 2.57
C ILE A 34 -2.52 -11.70 1.74
N VAL A 35 -1.26 -11.59 2.18
CA VAL A 35 -0.09 -12.19 1.52
C VAL A 35 0.58 -13.14 2.51
N PRO A 36 0.06 -14.36 2.67
CA PRO A 36 0.71 -15.37 3.51
C PRO A 36 1.99 -15.91 2.84
N GLY A 37 2.87 -16.50 3.64
CA GLY A 37 4.05 -17.22 3.16
C GLY A 37 5.38 -16.48 3.36
N TRP A 38 5.38 -15.23 3.80
CA TRP A 38 6.62 -14.53 4.14
C TRP A 38 7.01 -14.65 5.61
N PRO A 39 8.32 -14.62 5.93
CA PRO A 39 8.81 -14.45 7.29
C PRO A 39 8.23 -13.18 7.93
N TYR A 40 7.89 -13.22 9.23
CA TYR A 40 7.20 -12.08 9.86
C TYR A 40 8.00 -10.76 9.81
N ALA A 41 9.34 -10.85 9.90
CA ALA A 41 10.22 -9.68 9.79
C ALA A 41 10.13 -9.00 8.41
N TRP A 42 9.86 -9.75 7.35
CA TRP A 42 9.80 -9.21 5.99
C TRP A 42 8.63 -8.26 5.78
N TYR A 43 7.49 -8.46 6.46
CA TYR A 43 6.37 -7.51 6.35
C TYR A 43 6.74 -6.13 6.91
N PHE A 44 7.49 -6.08 8.02
CA PHE A 44 7.98 -4.82 8.57
C PHE A 44 8.97 -4.15 7.61
N SER A 45 9.95 -4.91 7.14
CA SER A 45 10.95 -4.42 6.19
C SER A 45 10.30 -3.93 4.90
N PHE A 46 9.33 -4.67 4.36
CA PHE A 46 8.62 -4.31 3.14
C PHE A 46 7.82 -3.00 3.31
N LEU A 47 7.05 -2.88 4.39
CA LEU A 47 6.28 -1.65 4.65
C LEU A 47 7.20 -0.46 4.88
N ALA A 48 8.26 -0.63 5.67
CA ALA A 48 9.22 0.44 5.92
C ALA A 48 9.95 0.86 4.63
N GLN A 49 10.47 -0.09 3.85
CA GLN A 49 11.23 0.20 2.63
C GLN A 49 10.40 0.89 1.54
N ASN A 50 9.09 0.64 1.48
CA ASN A 50 8.20 1.24 0.49
C ASN A 50 7.33 2.38 1.09
N CYS A 51 7.70 2.88 2.27
CA CYS A 51 7.06 4.03 2.92
C CYS A 51 7.63 5.35 2.39
N ALA A 52 6.84 6.44 2.47
CA ALA A 52 7.27 7.80 2.15
C ALA A 52 8.46 8.32 2.98
N ASP A 53 8.74 7.72 4.14
CA ASP A 53 9.98 8.00 4.89
C ASP A 53 11.25 7.54 4.14
N ASN A 54 11.16 6.49 3.32
CA ASN A 54 12.32 5.86 2.67
C ASN A 54 12.28 5.95 1.14
N GLN A 55 11.18 6.45 0.57
CA GLN A 55 10.98 6.58 -0.87
C GLN A 55 10.68 8.03 -1.23
N PRO A 56 11.11 8.51 -2.41
CA PRO A 56 10.76 9.84 -2.88
C PRO A 56 9.24 9.97 -3.08
N ALA A 57 8.75 11.21 -3.00
CA ALA A 57 7.36 11.53 -3.30
C ALA A 57 6.97 11.01 -4.69
N GLY A 58 5.84 10.32 -4.80
CA GLY A 58 5.39 9.63 -6.01
C GLY A 58 5.84 8.16 -6.14
N SER A 59 6.94 7.74 -5.49
CA SER A 59 7.38 6.33 -5.46
C SER A 59 7.09 5.62 -4.14
N ALA A 60 6.54 6.34 -3.16
CA ALA A 60 6.11 5.75 -1.90
C ALA A 60 4.77 5.03 -2.07
N MET A 61 4.71 3.75 -1.74
CA MET A 61 3.46 2.97 -1.76
C MET A 61 2.65 3.14 -0.48
N PHE A 62 3.33 3.44 0.63
CA PHE A 62 2.73 3.48 1.95
C PHE A 62 3.04 4.80 2.66
N LEU A 63 2.11 5.22 3.51
CA LEU A 63 2.29 6.34 4.42
C LEU A 63 2.30 5.78 5.85
N ARG A 64 3.37 6.04 6.60
CA ARG A 64 3.44 5.68 8.02
C ARG A 64 2.67 6.73 8.81
N VAL A 65 1.60 6.31 9.47
CA VAL A 65 0.75 7.18 10.31
C VAL A 65 0.94 6.96 11.80
N GLY A 66 1.63 5.87 12.18
CA GLY A 66 1.89 5.51 13.57
C GLY A 66 2.97 4.44 13.73
N ARG A 67 3.24 4.02 14.97
CA ARG A 67 4.28 3.03 15.25
C ARG A 67 3.88 1.65 14.71
N GLY A 68 4.38 1.33 13.52
CA GLY A 68 4.07 0.08 12.81
C GLY A 68 2.70 0.09 12.15
N GLU A 69 2.13 1.27 11.93
CA GLU A 69 0.81 1.50 11.32
C GLU A 69 1.00 2.27 10.01
N TYR A 70 0.40 1.74 8.95
CA TYR A 70 0.55 2.25 7.59
C TYR A 70 -0.80 2.40 6.90
N CYS A 71 -0.88 3.38 6.00
CA CYS A 71 -1.96 3.56 5.03
C CYS A 71 -1.40 3.41 3.61
N LEU A 72 -2.25 3.12 2.65
CA LEU A 72 -1.93 3.22 1.23
C LEU A 72 -1.71 4.69 0.86
N ASN A 73 -0.67 4.93 0.07
CA ASN A 73 -0.45 6.23 -0.51
C ASN A 73 -1.28 6.35 -1.81
N GLN A 74 -2.35 7.14 -1.78
CA GLN A 74 -3.21 7.36 -2.95
C GLN A 74 -2.51 8.21 -4.03
N ASP A 75 -1.51 8.99 -3.63
CA ASP A 75 -0.69 9.84 -4.51
C ASP A 75 0.54 9.10 -5.08
N ALA A 76 0.67 7.79 -4.82
CA ALA A 76 1.72 7.01 -5.47
C ALA A 76 1.50 7.02 -6.99
N ASP A 77 2.53 7.31 -7.78
CA ASP A 77 2.48 7.31 -9.25
C ASP A 77 2.17 5.90 -9.82
N PHE A 78 2.28 4.86 -8.99
CA PHE A 78 1.78 3.51 -9.28
C PHE A 78 0.26 3.36 -9.11
N ALA A 79 -0.44 4.38 -8.63
CA ALA A 79 -1.89 4.45 -8.61
C ALA A 79 -2.34 4.45 -10.07
N PHE A 80 -2.50 3.23 -10.56
CA PHE A 80 -3.26 2.82 -11.73
C PHE A 80 -3.76 3.99 -12.56
N ASP A 81 -3.33 4.02 -13.82
CA ASP A 81 -3.90 4.74 -14.95
C ASP A 81 -5.46 4.69 -15.05
N SER A 82 -6.15 3.99 -14.14
CA SER A 82 -7.60 3.96 -13.95
C SER A 82 -8.18 5.07 -13.04
N ALA A 83 -7.39 5.80 -12.23
CA ALA A 83 -7.90 6.91 -11.39
C ALA A 83 -7.78 8.28 -12.07
N ARG A 84 -6.98 8.41 -13.14
CA ARG A 84 -6.99 9.56 -14.06
C ARG A 84 -8.21 9.53 -15.01
N ALA A 85 -9.33 8.98 -14.53
CA ALA A 85 -10.66 9.15 -15.11
C ALA A 85 -11.67 9.69 -14.08
N ALA A 86 -11.32 9.81 -12.78
CA ALA A 86 -12.29 10.11 -11.73
C ALA A 86 -12.08 11.44 -10.99
N THR A 87 -11.01 12.19 -11.25
CA THR A 87 -10.84 13.54 -10.66
C THR A 87 -10.94 14.63 -11.72
N ALA A 88 -11.99 14.56 -12.53
CA ALA A 88 -12.74 15.76 -12.91
C ALA A 88 -13.65 16.14 -11.73
N CYS A 89 -13.04 16.59 -10.62
CA CYS A 89 -13.74 17.39 -9.61
C CYS A 89 -13.39 18.84 -10.01
N GLY A 90 -14.23 19.59 -10.73
CA GLY A 90 -15.63 19.76 -10.47
C GLY A 90 -15.90 21.03 -9.64
N LYS A 91 -15.14 22.12 -9.85
CA LYS A 91 -15.62 23.50 -10.02
C LYS A 91 -14.47 24.46 -10.26
#